data_AF-A0A7G9SJ54-F1
#
_entry.id   AF-A0A7G9SJ54-F1
#
_cell.length_a   1.000
_cell.length_b   1.000
_cell.length_c   1.000
_cell.angle_alpha   90.00
_cell.angle_beta   90.00
_cell.angle_gamma   90.00
#
_symmetry.space_group_name_H-M   'P 1'
#
loop_
_entity.id
_entity.type
_entity.pdbx_description
1 polymer ?
#
loop_
_entity_poly.entity_id
_entity_poly.type
_entity_poly.pdbx_seq_one_letter_code
_entity_poly.pdbx_strand_id
1 'polypeptide(L)' 'MRGPFLTQRAAALALLNGSSRLSRKAGQFLGQLAVDSTPMSEAQTDWLAKLLERAELPSLAEGGAE' A
#
# COMPACT_ATOMS: atom_id res chain seq x y z
N MET A 1 12.91 -2.27 -14.84
CA MET A 1 12.44 -1.48 -13.69
C MET A 1 10.96 -1.77 -13.49
N ARG A 2 10.51 -2.10 -12.28
CA ARG A 2 9.06 -2.16 -11.99
C ARG A 2 8.59 -0.73 -11.75
N GLY A 3 7.62 -0.25 -12.51
CA GLY A 3 7.04 1.09 -12.34
C GLY A 3 6.25 1.22 -11.04
N PRO A 4 5.84 2.43 -10.66
CA PRO A 4 5.03 2.67 -9.46
C PRO A 4 3.68 1.94 -9.54
N PHE A 5 3.09 1.63 -8.39
CA PHE A 5 1.72 1.13 -8.33
C PHE A 5 0.75 2.24 -8.74
N LEU A 6 -0.23 1.88 -9.56
CA LEU A 6 -1.23 2.85 -10.04
C LEU A 6 -2.40 3.03 -9.06
N THR A 7 -2.60 2.07 -8.15
CA THR A 7 -3.73 2.08 -7.20
C THR A 7 -3.32 1.61 -5.81
N GLN A 8 -3.99 2.14 -4.79
CA GLN A 8 -3.80 1.71 -3.40
C GLN A 8 -4.04 0.20 -3.22
N ARG A 9 -5.01 -0.35 -3.96
CA ARG A 9 -5.32 -1.78 -3.97
C ARG A 9 -4.14 -2.62 -4.46
N ALA A 10 -3.49 -2.22 -5.56
CA ALA A 10 -2.36 -2.97 -6.10
C ALA A 10 -1.17 -2.96 -5.13
N ALA A 11 -0.88 -1.81 -4.53
CA ALA A 11 0.16 -1.68 -3.51
C ALA A 11 -0.13 -2.55 -2.27
N ALA A 12 -1.38 -2.52 -1.79
CA ALA A 12 -1.79 -3.30 -0.63
C ALA A 12 -1.70 -4.81 -0.87
N LEU A 13 -2.15 -5.30 -2.03
CA LEU A 13 -2.05 -6.72 -2.40
C LEU A 13 -0.60 -7.17 -2.56
N ALA A 14 0.29 -6.34 -3.09
CA ALA A 14 1.71 -6.65 -3.18
C ALA A 14 2.34 -6.83 -1.78
N LEU A 15 1.98 -5.98 -0.81
CA LEU A 15 2.43 -6.10 0.57
C LEU A 15 1.83 -7.32 1.28
N LEU A 16 0.54 -7.61 1.07
CA LEU A 16 -0.14 -8.77 1.68
C LEU A 16 0.37 -10.11 1.16
N ASN A 17 0.75 -10.18 -0.13
CA ASN A 17 1.33 -11.37 -0.75
C ASN A 17 2.86 -11.48 -0.55
N GLY A 18 3.49 -10.47 0.04
CA GLY A 18 4.92 -10.47 0.33
C GLY A 18 5.31 -11.42 1.46
N SER A 19 6.61 -11.69 1.60
CA SER A 19 7.17 -12.53 2.67
C SER A 19 7.41 -11.77 3.98
N SER A 20 7.20 -10.46 4.00
CA SER A 20 7.44 -9.61 5.17
C SER A 20 6.41 -9.87 6.27
N ARG A 21 6.88 -10.10 7.51
CA ARG A 21 5.98 -10.24 8.66
C ARG A 21 5.20 -8.95 8.90
N LEU A 22 3.90 -9.00 8.69
CA LEU A 22 2.99 -7.90 8.98
C LEU A 22 2.62 -7.88 10.47
N SER A 23 2.55 -6.68 11.04
CA SER A 23 1.87 -6.50 12.33
C SER A 23 0.37 -6.62 12.14
N ARG A 24 -0.37 -6.89 13.23
CA ARG A 24 -1.84 -6.94 13.19
C ARG A 24 -2.45 -5.64 12.66
N LYS A 25 -1.86 -4.49 12.99
CA LYS A 25 -2.29 -3.16 12.52
C LYS A 25 -2.05 -3.01 11.01
N ALA A 26 -0.88 -3.39 10.52
CA ALA A 26 -0.56 -3.33 9.10
C ALA A 26 -1.48 -4.26 8.28
N GLY A 27 -1.71 -5.49 8.73
CA GLY A 27 -2.61 -6.43 8.05
C GLY A 27 -4.04 -5.91 7.92
N GLN A 28 -4.61 -5.34 8.98
CA GLN A 28 -5.96 -4.73 8.94
C GLN A 28 -6.02 -3.56 7.95
N PHE A 29 -5.06 -2.64 8.01
CA PHE A 29 -5.01 -1.49 7.10
C PHE A 29 -4.90 -1.89 5.63
N LEU A 30 -3.96 -2.79 5.31
CA LEU A 30 -3.75 -3.26 3.95
C LEU A 30 -4.97 -4.07 3.45
N GLY A 31 -5.60 -4.85 4.32
CA GLY A 31 -6.84 -5.56 4.01
C GLY A 31 -7.96 -4.61 3.63
N GLN A 32 -8.12 -3.49 4.34
CA GLN A 32 -9.08 -2.45 3.98
C GLN A 32 -8.75 -1.83 2.62
N LEU A 33 -7.50 -1.38 2.40
CA LEU A 33 -7.09 -0.79 1.12
C LEU A 33 -7.27 -1.74 -0.08
N ALA A 34 -7.24 -3.05 0.14
CA ALA A 34 -7.43 -4.04 -0.91
C ALA A 34 -8.89 -4.15 -1.41
N VAL A 35 -9.86 -3.69 -0.62
CA VAL A 35 -11.30 -3.85 -0.89
C VAL A 35 -12.08 -2.55 -0.85
N ASP A 36 -11.52 -1.48 -0.29
CA ASP A 36 -12.13 -0.16 -0.14
C ASP A 36 -11.40 0.86 -1.01
N SER A 37 -12.15 1.52 -1.90
CA SER A 37 -11.64 2.56 -2.82
C SER A 37 -11.77 3.97 -2.24
N THR A 38 -12.15 4.12 -0.97
CA THR A 38 -12.17 5.41 -0.30
C THR A 38 -10.76 6.04 -0.38
N PRO A 39 -10.65 7.32 -0.80
CA PRO A 39 -9.37 8.00 -0.84
C PRO A 39 -8.66 8.00 0.52
N MET A 40 -7.37 7.73 0.51
CA MET A 40 -6.55 7.79 1.72
C MET A 40 -6.36 9.23 2.20
N SER A 41 -6.37 9.40 3.52
CA SER A 41 -5.82 10.60 4.15
C SER A 41 -4.30 10.68 3.97
N GLU A 42 -3.72 11.88 4.09
CA GLU A 42 -2.27 12.10 3.99
C GLU A 42 -1.47 11.16 4.93
N ALA A 43 -1.92 11.01 6.17
CA ALA A 43 -1.30 10.11 7.14
C ALA A 43 -1.35 8.62 6.72
N GLN A 44 -2.39 8.19 6.00
CA GLN A 44 -2.48 6.84 5.46
C GLN A 44 -1.56 6.66 4.25
N THR A 45 -1.48 7.66 3.37
CA THR A 45 -0.55 7.67 2.24
C THR A 45 0.90 7.59 2.70
N ASP A 46 1.30 8.41 3.67
CA ASP A 46 2.64 8.39 4.26
C ASP A 46 2.96 7.05 4.92
N TRP A 47 1.96 6.45 5.58
CA TRP A 47 2.15 5.17 6.22
C TRP A 47 2.29 4.04 5.19
N LEU A 48 1.50 4.05 4.11
CA LEU A 48 1.65 3.11 3.01
C LEU A 48 3.03 3.23 2.35
N ALA A 49 3.52 4.45 2.12
CA ALA A 49 4.85 4.69 1.56
C ALA A 49 5.95 4.04 2.42
N LYS A 50 5.90 4.21 3.75
CA LYS A 50 6.85 3.56 4.69
C LYS A 50 6.78 2.03 4.65
N LEU A 51 5.58 1.47 4.45
CA LEU A 51 5.42 0.01 4.33
C LEU A 51 6.03 -0.52 3.03
N LEU A 52 5.84 0.20 1.91
CA LEU A 52 6.41 -0.12 0.60
C LEU A 52 7.93 -0.02 0.60
N GLU A 53 8.48 1.06 1.14
CA GLU A 53 9.93 1.27 1.30
C GLU A 53 10.57 0.13 2.10
N ARG A 54 9.98 -0.22 3.25
CA ARG A 54 10.47 -1.32 4.10
C ARG A 54 10.39 -2.69 3.42
N ALA A 55 9.49 -2.86 2.47
CA ALA A 55 9.34 -4.09 1.70
C ALA A 55 10.13 -4.07 0.38
N GLU A 56 10.91 -3.01 0.12
CA GLU A 56 11.64 -2.79 -1.13
C GLU A 56 10.75 -2.88 -2.38
N LEU A 57 9.49 -2.44 -2.22
CA LEU A 57 8.49 -2.43 -3.29
C LEU A 57 8.41 -1.06 -3.98
N PRO A 58 7.93 -1.00 -5.23
CA PRO A 58 7.68 0.28 -5.90
C PRO A 58 6.77 1.20 -5.08
N SER A 59 6.98 2.51 -5.20
CA SER A 59 6.10 3.51 -4.59
C SER A 59 4.71 3.52 -5.25
N LEU A 60 3.73 4.11 -4.57
CA LEU A 60 2.45 4.47 -5.19
C LEU A 60 2.66 5.69 -6.09
N ALA A 61 2.05 5.71 -7.29
CA ALA A 61 2.07 6.86 -8.17
C ALA A 61 1.38 8.07 -7.53
N GLU A 62 1.93 9.27 -7.73
CA GLU A 62 1.28 10.51 -7.33
C GLU A 62 -0.04 10.65 -8.09
N GLY A 63 -1.17 10.58 -7.38
CA GLY A 63 -2.52 10.61 -7.96
C GLY A 63 -3.28 9.28 -8.01
N GLY A 64 -2.78 8.21 -7.40
CA GLY A 64 -3.43 6.88 -7.36
C GLY A 64 -4.72 6.75 -6.51
N ALA A 65 -5.59 7.77 -6.57
CA ALA A 65 -6.94 7.79 -6.05
C ALA A 65 -7.89 8.26 -7.17
N GLU A 66 -8.22 7.34 -8.07
CA GLU A 66 -9.38 7.45 -8.96
C GLU A 66 -10.33 6.27 -8.70
#